data_AF-A0A0J8YUM2-F1
#
_entry.id   AF-A0A0J8YUM2-F1
#
_cell.length_a   1.000
_cell.length_b   1.000
_cell.length_c   1.000
_cell.angle_alpha   90.00
_cell.angle_beta   90.00
_cell.angle_gamma   90.00
#
_symmetry.space_group_name_H-M   'P 1'
#
loop_
_entity.id
_entity.type
_entity.pdbx_description
1 polymer ?
#
loop_
_entity_poly.entity_id
_entity_poly.type
_entity_poly.pdbx_seq_one_letter_code
_entity_poly.pdbx_strand_id
1 'polypeptide(L)'
;DSVMLEFNDGSSFTSQFSSKMLIPDAFSSHPFCVEDATLFEQFAESCHQTALDEAQSRQLIINGLIAYRFLKPQMPKSWHFASRRQALQPEVGEMVLTELTSNNEQALLMVVETNQQASLCVVAQPELLLNSGKSLYLGDAIKIMNDRLAAWQPEQALVLEKVG
;
A
#
# COMPACT_ATOMS: atom_id res chain seq x y z
N ASP A 1 10.49 -9.55 16.48
CA ASP A 1 10.80 -8.11 16.52
C ASP A 1 10.14 -7.43 15.33
N SER A 2 9.17 -6.58 15.61
CA SER A 2 8.39 -5.77 14.65
C SER A 2 8.22 -4.38 15.25
N VAL A 3 8.00 -3.36 14.41
CA VAL A 3 7.74 -2.00 14.90
C VAL A 3 6.32 -1.92 15.45
N MET A 4 6.20 -1.29 16.61
CA MET A 4 4.95 -1.03 17.30
C MET A 4 4.71 0.49 17.32
N LEU A 5 3.52 0.90 16.92
CA LEU A 5 3.03 2.27 17.13
C LEU A 5 2.19 2.27 18.40
N GLU A 6 2.53 3.14 19.34
CA GLU A 6 1.74 3.40 20.52
C GLU A 6 0.89 4.66 20.29
N PHE A 7 -0.39 4.56 20.62
CA PHE A 7 -1.33 5.66 20.56
C PHE A 7 -1.48 6.30 21.95
N ASN A 8 -1.87 7.58 21.97
CA ASN A 8 -2.06 8.34 23.23
C ASN A 8 -3.16 7.75 24.13
N ASP A 9 -4.05 6.91 23.60
CA ASP A 9 -5.10 6.21 24.34
C ASP A 9 -4.61 4.90 24.99
N GLY A 10 -3.32 4.58 24.86
CA GLY A 10 -2.70 3.37 25.39
C GLY A 10 -2.89 2.13 24.49
N SER A 11 -3.54 2.27 23.33
CA SER A 11 -3.58 1.20 22.33
C SER A 11 -2.25 1.12 21.58
N SER A 12 -1.98 -0.05 21.00
CA SER A 12 -0.77 -0.28 20.22
C SER A 12 -1.07 -1.04 18.94
N PHE A 13 -0.42 -0.66 17.85
CA PHE A 13 -0.50 -1.38 16.58
C PHE A 13 0.84 -2.00 16.24
N THR A 14 0.85 -3.31 15.98
CA THR A 14 2.05 -4.02 15.52
C THR A 14 2.06 -4.06 14.00
N SER A 15 3.13 -3.57 13.40
CA SER A 15 3.30 -3.58 11.94
C SER A 15 3.56 -4.96 11.36
N GLN A 16 3.30 -5.10 10.05
CA GLN A 16 3.64 -6.30 9.27
C GLN A 16 5.14 -6.46 9.04
N PHE A 17 5.94 -5.42 9.36
CA PHE A 17 7.35 -5.41 9.06
C PHE A 17 8.20 -6.00 10.18
N SER A 18 8.87 -7.12 9.89
CA SER A 18 9.94 -7.62 10.77
C SER A 18 11.10 -6.63 10.86
N SER A 19 11.81 -6.61 11.98
CA SER A 19 12.96 -5.71 12.20
C SER A 19 14.05 -5.81 11.14
N LYS A 20 14.18 -6.95 10.45
CA LYS A 20 15.17 -7.12 9.36
C LYS A 20 14.87 -6.25 8.15
N MET A 21 13.59 -5.90 7.93
CA MET A 21 13.12 -5.08 6.81
C MET A 21 13.22 -3.58 7.07
N LEU A 22 13.52 -3.17 8.30
CA LEU A 22 13.44 -1.78 8.75
C LEU A 22 14.83 -1.17 8.98
N ILE A 23 14.98 0.11 8.69
CA ILE A 23 16.20 0.87 8.98
C ILE A 23 16.42 0.97 10.51
N PRO A 24 17.67 1.17 10.99
CA PRO A 24 17.95 1.25 12.42
C PRO A 24 17.14 2.32 13.16
N ASP A 25 16.85 3.43 12.50
CA ASP A 25 16.11 4.55 13.10
C ASP A 25 14.77 4.09 13.66
N ALA A 26 14.09 3.16 12.99
CA ALA A 26 12.77 2.63 13.36
C ALA A 26 12.66 2.06 14.80
N PHE A 27 13.79 1.75 15.43
CA PHE A 27 13.84 1.22 16.80
C PHE A 27 14.04 2.30 17.87
N SER A 28 14.01 3.57 17.47
CA SER A 28 13.97 4.72 18.37
C SER A 28 12.57 5.32 18.45
N SER A 29 12.29 6.04 19.54
CA SER A 29 11.01 6.74 19.69
C SER A 29 10.98 7.96 18.78
N HIS A 30 9.93 8.09 17.97
CA HIS A 30 9.71 9.23 17.11
C HIS A 30 8.34 9.85 17.40
N PRO A 31 8.25 11.18 17.52
CA PRO A 31 6.96 11.85 17.56
C PRO A 31 6.27 11.75 16.19
N PHE A 32 4.94 11.63 16.23
CA PHE A 32 4.10 11.79 15.05
C PHE A 32 4.12 13.27 14.62
N CYS A 33 4.63 13.55 13.43
CA CYS A 33 4.85 14.90 12.92
C CYS A 33 3.74 15.33 11.93
N VAL A 34 3.83 16.56 11.43
CA VAL A 34 2.85 17.14 10.49
C VAL A 34 2.84 16.40 9.15
N GLU A 35 4.00 15.91 8.70
CA GLU A 35 4.09 15.12 7.47
C GLU A 35 3.36 13.78 7.61
N ASP A 36 3.52 13.11 8.75
CA ASP A 36 2.77 11.88 9.05
C ASP A 36 1.26 12.12 9.07
N ALA A 37 0.82 13.24 9.65
CA ALA A 37 -0.58 13.63 9.69
C ALA A 37 -1.15 13.83 8.28
N THR A 38 -0.37 14.48 7.40
CA THR A 38 -0.77 14.72 6.01
C THR A 38 -0.92 13.42 5.24
N LEU A 39 0.06 12.52 5.36
CA LEU A 39 0.02 11.20 4.73
C LEU A 39 -1.10 10.32 5.30
N PHE A 40 -1.34 10.39 6.61
CA PHE A 40 -2.43 9.65 7.25
C PHE A 40 -3.78 10.02 6.64
N GLU A 41 -4.08 11.32 6.54
CA GLU A 41 -5.33 11.82 5.96
C GLU A 41 -5.45 11.44 4.49
N GLN A 42 -4.35 11.57 3.72
CA GLN A 42 -4.33 11.20 2.30
C GLN A 42 -4.62 9.71 2.09
N PHE A 43 -4.00 8.84 2.90
CA PHE A 43 -4.25 7.40 2.83
C PHE A 43 -5.67 7.06 3.30
N ALA A 44 -6.19 7.75 4.31
CA ALA A 44 -7.57 7.57 4.78
C ALA A 44 -8.60 7.91 3.71
N GLU A 45 -8.41 9.02 2.98
CA GLU A 45 -9.28 9.42 1.87
C GLU A 45 -9.30 8.35 0.76
N SER A 46 -8.13 7.82 0.39
CA SER A 46 -8.03 6.73 -0.60
C SER A 46 -8.73 5.45 -0.14
N CYS A 47 -8.68 5.12 1.15
CA CYS A 47 -9.36 3.93 1.68
C CYS A 47 -10.88 4.04 1.59
N HIS A 48 -11.47 5.23 1.73
CA HIS A 48 -12.92 5.44 1.66
C HIS A 48 -13.55 5.00 0.33
N GLN A 49 -12.77 4.96 -0.74
CA GLN A 49 -13.24 4.57 -2.06
C GLN A 49 -13.21 3.05 -2.27
N THR A 50 -12.56 2.31 -1.36
CA THR A 50 -12.36 0.86 -1.45
C THR A 50 -13.42 0.08 -0.69
N ALA A 51 -13.43 -1.25 -0.85
CA ALA A 51 -14.29 -2.15 -0.09
C ALA A 51 -13.68 -2.58 1.27
N LEU A 52 -12.60 -1.93 1.72
CA LEU A 52 -11.95 -2.27 2.99
C LEU A 52 -12.82 -1.82 4.16
N ASP A 53 -12.92 -2.65 5.19
CA ASP A 53 -13.55 -2.25 6.44
C ASP A 53 -12.67 -1.27 7.24
N GLU A 54 -13.19 -0.76 8.36
CA GLU A 54 -12.47 0.23 9.19
C GLU A 54 -11.14 -0.34 9.74
N ALA A 55 -11.13 -1.61 10.16
CA ALA A 55 -9.95 -2.24 10.74
C ALA A 55 -8.88 -2.49 9.65
N GLN A 56 -9.30 -2.93 8.47
CA GLN A 56 -8.44 -3.13 7.31
C GLN A 56 -7.88 -1.81 6.79
N SER A 57 -8.70 -0.76 6.71
CA SER A 57 -8.27 0.59 6.33
C SER A 57 -7.21 1.11 7.30
N ARG A 58 -7.47 0.99 8.62
CA ARG A 58 -6.51 1.36 9.67
C ARG A 58 -5.20 0.59 9.53
N GLN A 59 -5.27 -0.73 9.30
CA GLN A 59 -4.09 -1.56 9.06
C GLN A 59 -3.30 -1.10 7.83
N LEU A 60 -3.98 -0.79 6.73
CA LEU A 60 -3.35 -0.34 5.48
C LEU A 60 -2.64 1.01 5.67
N ILE A 61 -3.34 1.99 6.24
CA ILE A 61 -2.82 3.35 6.48
C ILE A 61 -1.57 3.28 7.37
N ILE A 62 -1.66 2.55 8.49
CA ILE A 62 -0.55 2.47 9.44
C ILE A 62 0.66 1.76 8.81
N ASN A 63 0.47 0.63 8.13
CA ASN A 63 1.59 -0.02 7.45
C ASN A 63 2.14 0.86 6.32
N GLY A 64 1.30 1.64 5.63
CA GLY A 64 1.75 2.61 4.64
C GLY A 64 2.70 3.67 5.23
N LEU A 65 2.34 4.25 6.38
CA LEU A 65 3.19 5.21 7.10
C LEU A 65 4.53 4.61 7.53
N ILE A 66 4.50 3.39 8.10
CA ILE A 66 5.73 2.72 8.52
C ILE A 66 6.60 2.37 7.31
N ALA A 67 5.98 1.91 6.21
CA ALA A 67 6.69 1.58 4.99
C ALA A 67 7.41 2.82 4.42
N TYR A 68 6.71 3.95 4.38
CA TYR A 68 7.24 5.23 3.91
C TYR A 68 8.46 5.69 4.73
N ARG A 69 8.36 5.65 6.07
CA ARG A 69 9.41 6.20 6.94
C ARG A 69 10.59 5.27 7.18
N PHE A 70 10.31 3.98 7.33
CA PHE A 70 11.22 3.07 8.02
C PHE A 70 11.62 1.84 7.22
N LEU A 71 10.98 1.58 6.08
CA LEU A 71 11.34 0.41 5.28
C LEU A 71 12.72 0.62 4.64
N LYS A 72 13.57 -0.39 4.71
CA LYS A 72 14.82 -0.40 3.95
C LYS A 72 14.50 -0.29 2.45
N PRO A 73 15.37 0.35 1.67
CA PRO A 73 15.25 0.40 0.21
C PRO A 73 14.99 -0.98 -0.38
N GLN A 74 13.89 -1.11 -1.12
CA GLN A 74 13.48 -2.35 -1.78
C GLN A 74 13.94 -2.37 -3.24
N MET A 75 14.26 -3.57 -3.74
CA MET A 75 14.51 -3.76 -5.18
C MET A 75 13.19 -3.91 -5.93
N PRO A 76 12.97 -3.14 -7.02
CA PRO A 76 11.75 -3.25 -7.83
C PRO A 76 11.56 -4.67 -8.37
N LYS A 77 10.32 -5.17 -8.29
CA LYS A 77 9.89 -6.44 -8.88
C LYS A 77 9.14 -6.17 -10.18
N SER A 78 9.53 -6.87 -11.24
CA SER A 78 8.94 -6.72 -12.59
C SER A 78 8.41 -8.02 -13.15
N TRP A 79 9.08 -9.16 -12.94
CA TRP A 79 8.75 -10.43 -13.59
C TRP A 79 7.43 -11.07 -13.11
N HIS A 80 6.97 -10.71 -11.91
CA HIS A 80 5.67 -11.15 -11.39
C HIS A 80 4.48 -10.50 -12.12
N PHE A 81 4.70 -9.33 -12.73
CA PHE A 81 3.61 -8.46 -13.17
C PHE A 81 3.64 -8.21 -14.67
N ALA A 82 2.46 -8.10 -15.30
CA ALA A 82 2.32 -7.84 -16.72
C ALA A 82 2.87 -6.46 -17.08
N SER A 83 3.64 -6.39 -18.17
CA SER A 83 4.19 -5.12 -18.67
C SER A 83 3.17 -4.36 -19.49
N ARG A 84 3.13 -3.05 -19.32
CA ARG A 84 2.28 -2.12 -20.06
C ARG A 84 3.14 -1.23 -20.95
N ARG A 85 2.56 -0.75 -22.05
CA ARG A 85 3.29 0.08 -23.05
C ARG A 85 3.70 1.44 -22.48
N GLN A 86 2.91 1.99 -21.58
CA GLN A 86 3.14 3.28 -20.95
C GLN A 86 3.27 3.09 -19.45
N ALA A 87 4.36 3.61 -18.88
CA ALA A 87 4.54 3.64 -17.44
C ALA A 87 3.62 4.68 -16.82
N LEU A 88 2.90 4.29 -15.76
CA LEU A 88 2.15 5.21 -14.93
C LEU A 88 3.13 6.13 -14.19
N GLN A 89 2.70 7.33 -13.82
CA GLN A 89 3.44 8.18 -12.88
C GLN A 89 2.48 8.45 -11.72
N PRO A 90 2.33 7.49 -10.80
CA PRO A 90 1.37 7.65 -9.72
C PRO A 90 1.88 8.68 -8.71
N GLU A 91 0.94 9.20 -7.91
CA GLU A 91 1.25 10.01 -6.74
C GLU A 91 1.19 9.17 -5.45
N VAL A 92 1.86 9.64 -4.40
CA VAL A 92 1.75 9.03 -3.07
C VAL A 92 0.29 9.07 -2.64
N GLY A 93 -0.21 7.99 -2.04
CA GLY A 93 -1.60 7.83 -1.61
C GLY A 93 -2.54 7.31 -2.70
N GLU A 94 -2.16 7.30 -3.97
CA GLU A 94 -3.04 6.77 -5.01
C GLU A 94 -3.21 5.25 -4.91
N MET A 95 -4.44 4.80 -5.17
CA MET A 95 -4.73 3.39 -5.42
C MET A 95 -4.38 3.03 -6.86
N VAL A 96 -3.67 1.92 -7.04
CA VAL A 96 -3.23 1.43 -8.34
C VAL A 96 -3.47 -0.07 -8.46
N LEU A 97 -3.59 -0.52 -9.71
CA LEU A 97 -3.70 -1.93 -10.05
C LEU A 97 -2.38 -2.45 -10.62
N THR A 98 -2.03 -3.68 -10.27
CA THR A 98 -1.04 -4.48 -10.99
C THR A 98 -1.70 -5.77 -11.44
N GLU A 99 -1.16 -6.43 -12.46
CA GLU A 99 -1.71 -7.68 -13.00
C GLU A 99 -0.65 -8.78 -12.97
N LEU A 100 -0.97 -9.93 -12.40
CA LEU A 100 -0.05 -11.07 -12.31
C LEU A 100 0.10 -11.76 -13.67
N THR A 101 1.34 -12.09 -14.05
CA THR A 101 1.60 -12.80 -15.32
C THR A 101 1.19 -14.27 -15.30
N SER A 102 0.97 -14.87 -14.12
CA SER A 102 0.62 -16.28 -13.96
C SER A 102 -0.84 -16.57 -14.30
N ASN A 103 -1.75 -15.69 -13.90
CA ASN A 103 -3.19 -15.92 -13.93
C ASN A 103 -4.01 -14.70 -14.40
N ASN A 104 -3.36 -13.59 -14.77
CA ASN A 104 -3.99 -12.31 -15.11
C ASN A 104 -4.88 -11.74 -14.00
N GLU A 105 -4.66 -12.15 -12.75
CA GLU A 105 -5.36 -11.60 -11.60
C GLU A 105 -4.87 -10.17 -11.35
N GLN A 106 -5.81 -9.27 -11.13
CA GLN A 106 -5.51 -7.90 -10.75
C GLN A 106 -5.38 -7.79 -9.25
N ALA A 107 -4.38 -7.04 -8.80
CA ALA A 107 -4.15 -6.77 -7.40
C ALA A 107 -4.19 -5.27 -7.12
N LEU A 108 -4.94 -4.89 -6.08
CA LEU A 108 -5.07 -3.52 -5.60
C LEU A 108 -3.95 -3.19 -4.62
N LEU A 109 -3.30 -2.06 -4.86
CA LEU A 109 -2.18 -1.57 -4.07
C LEU A 109 -2.37 -0.08 -3.79
N MET A 110 -1.87 0.40 -2.66
CA MET A 110 -1.75 1.83 -2.36
C MET A 110 -0.28 2.25 -2.50
N VAL A 111 -0.03 3.34 -3.23
CA VAL A 111 1.31 3.89 -3.43
C VAL A 111 1.74 4.66 -2.19
N VAL A 112 2.95 4.41 -1.69
CA VAL A 112 3.49 5.06 -0.47
C VAL A 112 4.78 5.84 -0.74
N GLU A 113 5.52 5.50 -1.81
CA GLU A 113 6.69 6.25 -2.27
C GLU A 113 6.76 6.15 -3.79
N THR A 114 7.12 7.24 -4.47
CA THR A 114 7.24 7.29 -5.93
C THR A 114 8.64 7.68 -6.37
N ASN A 115 9.06 7.17 -7.52
CA ASN A 115 10.18 7.71 -8.29
C ASN A 115 9.90 7.51 -9.79
N GLN A 116 10.83 7.96 -10.65
CA GLN A 116 10.65 7.97 -12.10
C GLN A 116 10.38 6.58 -12.72
N GLN A 117 10.89 5.50 -12.11
CA GLN A 117 10.89 4.16 -12.71
C GLN A 117 10.09 3.12 -11.92
N ALA A 118 9.93 3.31 -10.62
CA ALA A 118 9.28 2.36 -9.73
C ALA A 118 8.62 3.07 -8.54
N SER A 119 7.58 2.45 -8.00
CA SER A 119 6.88 2.95 -6.82
C SER A 119 6.89 1.89 -5.72
N LEU A 120 7.08 2.31 -4.47
CA LEU A 120 6.83 1.45 -3.32
C LEU A 120 5.33 1.47 -3.07
N CYS A 121 4.73 0.29 -3.01
CA CYS A 121 3.31 0.14 -2.73
C CYS A 121 3.12 -0.79 -1.54
N VAL A 122 1.96 -0.66 -0.89
CA VAL A 122 1.45 -1.62 0.10
C VAL A 122 0.22 -2.33 -0.45
N VAL A 123 0.10 -3.63 -0.16
CA VAL A 123 -1.04 -4.44 -0.63
C VAL A 123 -2.32 -3.97 0.04
N ALA A 124 -3.33 -3.62 -0.76
CA ALA A 124 -4.62 -3.06 -0.32
C ALA A 124 -5.78 -4.06 -0.49
N GLN A 125 -5.47 -5.35 -0.36
CA GLN A 125 -6.42 -6.46 -0.40
C GLN A 125 -5.99 -7.56 0.59
N PRO A 126 -6.85 -8.53 0.93
CA PRO A 126 -6.54 -9.54 1.94
C PRO A 126 -5.25 -10.33 1.67
N GLU A 127 -5.06 -10.81 0.43
CA GLU A 127 -3.91 -11.60 0.02
C GLU A 127 -3.59 -11.36 -1.46
N LEU A 128 -2.30 -11.41 -1.80
CA LEU A 128 -1.73 -11.41 -3.13
C LEU A 128 -0.71 -12.55 -3.24
N LEU A 129 -1.03 -13.58 -4.02
CA LEU A 129 -0.15 -14.72 -4.25
C LEU A 129 0.76 -14.47 -5.47
N LEU A 130 2.05 -14.26 -5.23
CA LEU A 130 3.03 -14.05 -6.31
C LEU A 130 3.37 -15.36 -7.02
N ASN A 131 3.79 -15.27 -8.28
CA ASN A 131 4.22 -16.42 -9.10
C ASN A 131 5.38 -17.23 -8.50
N SER A 132 6.13 -16.68 -7.53
CA SER A 132 7.17 -17.41 -6.80
C SER A 132 6.61 -18.38 -5.74
N GLY A 133 5.30 -18.39 -5.51
CA GLY A 133 4.65 -19.07 -4.40
C GLY A 133 4.69 -18.29 -3.08
N LYS A 134 5.18 -17.04 -3.09
CA LYS A 134 5.15 -16.17 -1.92
C LYS A 134 3.82 -15.42 -1.84
N SER A 135 3.10 -15.54 -0.73
CA SER A 135 1.97 -14.67 -0.40
C SER A 135 2.44 -13.35 0.19
N LEU A 136 1.77 -12.27 -0.20
CA LEU A 136 1.77 -10.97 0.46
C LEU A 136 0.36 -10.72 1.00
N TYR A 137 0.25 -10.09 2.15
CA TYR A 137 -1.03 -9.81 2.82
C TYR A 137 -1.28 -8.31 2.92
N LEU A 138 -2.50 -7.94 3.30
CA LEU A 138 -2.88 -6.54 3.57
C LEU A 138 -1.81 -5.80 4.40
N GLY A 139 -1.29 -4.71 3.84
CA GLY A 139 -0.24 -3.88 4.44
C GLY A 139 1.20 -4.31 4.12
N ASP A 140 1.43 -5.46 3.48
CA ASP A 140 2.78 -5.84 3.05
C ASP A 140 3.29 -4.91 1.95
N ALA A 141 4.56 -4.54 2.03
CA ALA A 141 5.19 -3.65 1.06
C ALA A 141 5.85 -4.42 -0.10
N ILE A 142 5.74 -3.84 -1.29
CA ILE A 142 6.42 -4.30 -2.50
C ILE A 142 6.76 -3.11 -3.39
N LYS A 143 8.01 -3.06 -3.88
CA LYS A 143 8.42 -2.05 -4.87
C LYS A 143 8.18 -2.62 -6.27
N ILE A 144 7.47 -1.90 -7.11
CA ILE A 144 7.03 -2.34 -8.44
C ILE A 144 7.46 -1.31 -9.48
N MET A 145 7.90 -1.79 -10.65
CA MET A 145 8.20 -0.90 -11.78
C MET A 145 6.93 -0.21 -12.27
N ASN A 146 7.01 1.07 -12.60
CA ASN A 146 5.87 1.87 -13.00
C ASN A 146 5.21 1.41 -14.32
N ASP A 147 5.95 0.68 -15.18
CA ASP A 147 5.42 0.01 -16.37
C ASP A 147 4.52 -1.19 -16.07
N ARG A 148 4.37 -1.58 -14.80
CA ARG A 148 3.49 -2.66 -14.34
C ARG A 148 2.22 -2.16 -13.66
N LEU A 149 2.13 -0.86 -13.39
CA LEU A 149 1.01 -0.25 -12.69
C LEU A 149 -0.02 0.31 -13.68
N ALA A 150 -1.28 0.25 -13.29
CA ALA A 150 -2.40 0.91 -13.95
C ALA A 150 -3.20 1.74 -12.95
N ALA A 151 -3.83 2.81 -13.43
CA ALA A 151 -4.76 3.59 -12.63
C ALA A 151 -5.91 2.70 -12.16
N TRP A 152 -6.25 2.79 -10.88
CA TRP A 152 -7.48 2.22 -10.35
C TRP A 152 -8.60 3.26 -10.45
N GLN A 153 -9.82 2.80 -10.67
CA GLN A 153 -11.02 3.61 -10.56
C GLN A 153 -11.99 2.91 -9.62
N PRO A 154 -12.58 3.61 -8.65
CA PRO A 154 -13.63 3.03 -7.83
C PRO A 154 -14.79 2.61 -8.72
N GLU A 155 -15.35 1.44 -8.46
CA GLU A 155 -16.54 0.98 -9.16
C GLU A 155 -17.69 1.93 -8.82
N GLN A 156 -18.11 2.74 -9.80
CA GLN A 156 -19.27 3.61 -9.63
C GLN A 156 -20.51 2.72 -9.49
N ALA A 157 -21.05 2.63 -8.27
CA ALA A 157 -22.36 2.04 -8.07
C ALA A 157 -23.37 2.82 -8.93
N LEU A 158 -23.88 2.20 -9.99
CA LEU A 158 -25.01 2.70 -10.76
C LEU A 158 -26.21 2.82 -9.81
N VAL A 159 -26.45 4.03 -9.28
CA VAL A 159 -27.67 4.35 -8.56
C VAL A 159 -28.78 4.41 -9.59
N LEU A 160 -29.56 3.32 -9.70
CA LEU A 160 -30.85 3.37 -10.37
C LEU A 160 -31.79 4.23 -9.52
N GLU A 161 -31.80 5.54 -9.76
CA GLU A 161 -32.88 6.38 -9.25
C GLU A 161 -34.19 5.88 -9.85
N LYS A 162 -35.06 5.33 -8.99
CA LYS A 162 -36.44 5.08 -9.36
C LYS A 162 -37.08 6.44 -9.61
N VAL A 163 -37.31 6.75 -10.88
CA VAL A 163 -38.25 7.80 -11.29
C VAL A 163 -39.63 7.36 -10.81
N GLY A 164 -40.10 7.98 -9.72
CA GLY A 164 -41.47 7.90 -9.22
C GLY A 164 -42.14 9.25 -9.40
#